data_AF-A0A929K3M6-F1
#
_entry.id   AF-A0A929K3M6-F1
#
_cell.length_a   1.000
_cell.length_b   1.000
_cell.length_c   1.000
_cell.angle_alpha   90.00
_cell.angle_beta   90.00
_cell.angle_gamma   90.00
#
_symmetry.space_group_name_H-M   'P 1'
#
loop_
_entity.id
_entity.type
_entity.pdbx_description
1 polymer ?
#
loop_
_entity_poly.entity_id
_entity_poly.type
_entity_poly.pdbx_seq_one_letter_code
_entity_poly.pdbx_strand_id
1 'polypeptide(L)'
;MATSERLLINIAKDFGVSEDKLLAECLLEYLKSKKRDCMAEKLEILSRYDVPSARELEEAIVEGKVAEHPSWEDRIVIENLEEKLKRLDKEIGHIESLSGT
;
A
#
# COMPACT_ATOMS: atom_id res chain seq x y z
N MET A 1 -3.67 -31.56 3.70
CA MET A 1 -4.11 -30.26 3.18
C MET A 1 -4.23 -29.27 4.32
N ALA A 2 -3.70 -28.07 4.13
CA ALA A 2 -3.84 -26.98 5.09
C ALA A 2 -5.30 -26.48 5.12
N THR A 3 -5.74 -25.91 6.25
CA THR A 3 -7.10 -25.36 6.38
C THR A 3 -7.42 -24.32 5.31
N SER A 4 -6.44 -23.47 4.96
CA SER A 4 -6.57 -22.42 3.95
C SER A 4 -6.82 -22.96 2.54
N GLU A 5 -6.17 -24.06 2.19
CA GLU A 5 -6.30 -24.72 0.88
C GLU A 5 -7.72 -25.27 0.69
N ARG A 6 -8.27 -25.90 1.73
CA ARG A 6 -9.66 -26.40 1.73
C ARG A 6 -10.68 -25.27 1.60
N LEU A 7 -10.44 -24.14 2.26
CA LEU A 7 -11.31 -22.96 2.17
C LEU A 7 -11.31 -22.40 0.73
N LEU A 8 -10.13 -22.25 0.12
CA LEU A 8 -10.01 -21.79 -1.25
C LEU A 8 -10.78 -22.68 -2.22
N ILE A 9 -10.61 -24.00 -2.14
CA ILE A 9 -11.32 -24.98 -2.98
C ILE A 9 -12.83 -24.86 -2.83
N ASN A 10 -13.33 -24.79 -1.59
CA ASN A 10 -14.76 -24.72 -1.33
C ASN A 10 -15.36 -23.43 -1.90
N ILE A 11 -14.71 -22.28 -1.66
CA ILE A 11 -15.18 -20.99 -2.19
C ILE A 11 -15.07 -20.97 -3.72
N ALA A 12 -13.96 -21.43 -4.29
CA ALA A 12 -13.79 -21.49 -5.75
C ALA A 12 -14.90 -22.31 -6.41
N LYS A 13 -15.24 -23.45 -5.81
CA LYS A 13 -16.37 -24.30 -6.25
C LYS A 13 -17.71 -23.60 -6.12
N ASP A 14 -17.99 -22.98 -4.97
CA ASP A 14 -19.26 -22.30 -4.70
C ASP A 14 -19.50 -21.12 -5.66
N PHE A 15 -18.43 -20.43 -6.07
CA PHE A 15 -18.47 -19.30 -6.99
C PHE A 15 -18.19 -19.66 -8.47
N GLY A 16 -17.92 -20.93 -8.77
CA GLY A 16 -17.66 -21.40 -10.14
C GLY A 16 -16.40 -20.81 -10.79
N VAL A 17 -15.38 -20.48 -10.00
CA VAL A 17 -14.10 -19.93 -10.46
C VAL A 17 -12.97 -20.95 -10.23
N SER A 18 -11.84 -20.81 -10.94
CA SER A 18 -10.66 -21.61 -10.63
C SER A 18 -10.01 -21.14 -9.33
N GLU A 19 -9.39 -22.08 -8.60
CA GLU A 19 -8.64 -21.79 -7.39
C GLU A 19 -7.52 -20.77 -7.64
N ASP A 20 -6.79 -20.92 -8.75
CA ASP A 20 -5.71 -20.00 -9.14
C ASP A 20 -6.23 -18.58 -9.39
N LYS A 21 -7.38 -18.46 -10.06
CA LYS A 21 -8.00 -17.15 -10.33
C LYS A 21 -8.47 -16.51 -9.02
N LEU A 22 -9.17 -17.27 -8.17
CA LEU A 22 -9.65 -16.78 -6.89
C LEU A 22 -8.48 -16.33 -6.00
N LEU A 23 -7.41 -17.13 -5.97
CA LEU A 23 -6.21 -16.80 -5.20
C LEU A 23 -5.54 -15.53 -5.71
N ALA A 24 -5.37 -15.38 -7.03
CA ALA A 24 -4.81 -14.18 -7.64
C ALA A 24 -5.64 -12.93 -7.33
N GLU A 25 -6.96 -13.00 -7.48
CA GLU A 25 -7.88 -11.90 -7.17
C GLU A 25 -7.85 -11.53 -5.68
N CYS A 26 -7.86 -12.52 -4.79
CA CYS A 26 -7.75 -12.30 -3.34
C CYS A 26 -6.43 -11.62 -2.96
N LEU A 27 -5.30 -12.09 -3.50
CA LEU A 27 -3.98 -11.48 -3.25
C LEU A 27 -3.93 -10.05 -3.81
N LEU A 28 -4.46 -9.83 -5.00
CA LEU A 28 -4.52 -8.52 -5.63
C LEU A 28 -5.31 -7.52 -4.78
N GLU A 29 -6.51 -7.90 -4.33
CA GLU A 29 -7.35 -7.05 -3.47
C GLU A 29 -6.71 -6.78 -2.10
N TYR A 30 -6.04 -7.78 -1.53
CA TYR A 30 -5.28 -7.59 -0.29
C TYR A 30 -4.16 -6.55 -0.45
N LEU A 31 -3.34 -6.67 -1.51
CA LEU A 31 -2.26 -5.73 -1.79
C LEU A 31 -2.78 -4.32 -2.12
N LYS A 32 -3.85 -4.22 -2.91
CA LYS A 32 -4.53 -2.94 -3.20
C LYS A 32 -5.06 -2.29 -1.93
N SER A 33 -5.61 -3.08 -0.99
CA SER A 33 -6.03 -2.56 0.32
C SER A 33 -4.85 -2.02 1.11
N LYS A 34 -3.73 -2.76 1.18
CA LYS A 34 -2.52 -2.26 1.85
C LYS A 34 -1.94 -1.01 1.21
N LYS A 35 -2.05 -0.87 -0.11
CA LYS A 35 -1.67 0.35 -0.82
C LYS A 35 -2.55 1.53 -0.40
N ARG A 36 -3.88 1.35 -0.35
CA ARG A 36 -4.81 2.39 0.12
C ARG A 36 -4.50 2.83 1.55
N ASP A 37 -4.24 1.88 2.45
CA ASP A 37 -3.87 2.20 3.84
C ASP A 37 -2.61 3.09 3.91
N CYS A 38 -1.55 2.74 3.16
CA CYS A 38 -0.30 3.50 3.14
C CYS A 38 -0.48 4.90 2.51
N MET A 39 -1.32 5.00 1.46
CA MET A 39 -1.63 6.29 0.85
C MET A 39 -2.42 7.19 1.80
N ALA A 40 -3.39 6.63 2.54
CA ALA A 40 -4.18 7.38 3.51
C ALA A 40 -3.30 7.91 4.64
N GLU A 41 -2.43 7.06 5.21
CA GLU A 41 -1.47 7.46 6.25
C GLU A 41 -0.54 8.57 5.75
N LYS A 42 0.03 8.42 4.54
CA LYS A 42 0.88 9.45 3.93
C LYS A 42 0.14 10.78 3.78
N LEU A 43 -1.10 10.76 3.28
CA LEU A 43 -1.90 11.96 3.09
C LEU A 43 -2.28 12.61 4.41
N GLU A 44 -2.59 11.81 5.44
CA GLU A 44 -2.86 12.31 6.79
C GLU A 44 -1.65 13.10 7.31
N ILE A 45 -0.44 12.52 7.25
CA ILE A 45 0.79 13.18 7.70
C ILE A 45 1.00 14.50 6.94
N LEU A 46 0.96 14.45 5.61
CA LEU A 46 1.16 15.61 4.74
C LEU A 46 0.15 16.73 5.01
N SER A 47 -1.12 16.37 5.26
CA SER A 47 -2.19 17.33 5.55
C SER A 47 -1.99 18.09 6.85
N ARG A 48 -1.30 17.52 7.85
CA ARG A 48 -0.96 18.22 9.10
C ARG A 48 -0.07 19.44 8.89
N TYR A 49 0.67 19.45 7.78
CA TYR A 49 1.63 20.51 7.42
C TYR A 49 1.19 21.37 6.24
N ASP A 50 0.02 21.08 5.64
CA ASP A 50 -0.45 21.73 4.41
C ASP A 50 0.56 21.69 3.26
N VAL A 51 1.28 20.55 3.14
CA VAL A 51 2.27 20.32 2.08
C VAL A 51 1.88 19.11 1.23
N PRO A 52 2.15 19.10 -0.08
CA PRO A 52 1.78 18.02 -0.98
C PRO A 52 2.81 16.88 -1.05
N SER A 53 4.01 17.05 -0.49
CA SER A 53 5.09 16.05 -0.60
C SER A 53 6.08 16.08 0.55
N ALA A 54 6.83 14.98 0.73
CA ALA A 54 7.93 14.89 1.71
C ALA A 54 9.02 15.94 1.47
N ARG A 55 9.27 16.29 0.19
CA ARG A 55 10.23 17.32 -0.18
C ARG A 55 9.77 18.69 0.29
N GLU A 56 8.49 19.00 0.11
CA GLU A 56 7.94 20.28 0.57
C GLU A 56 7.85 20.35 2.11
N LEU A 57 7.64 19.21 2.79
CA LEU A 57 7.79 19.15 4.25
C LEU A 57 9.23 19.46 4.68
N GLU A 58 10.23 18.89 4.02
CA GLU A 58 11.64 19.19 4.29
C GLU A 58 11.96 20.67 4.10
N GLU A 59 11.54 21.25 2.97
CA GLU A 59 11.72 22.68 2.68
C GLU A 59 11.07 23.54 3.78
N ALA A 60 9.86 23.21 4.21
CA ALA A 60 9.18 23.92 5.30
C ALA A 60 9.90 23.81 6.65
N ILE A 61 10.52 22.67 6.95
CA ILE A 61 11.32 22.49 8.18
C ILE A 61 12.59 23.34 8.12
N VAL A 62 13.34 23.28 7.02
CA VAL A 62 14.61 24.00 6.83
C VAL A 62 14.40 25.51 6.86
N GLU A 63 13.30 26.00 6.32
CA GLU A 63 12.93 27.42 6.35
C GLU A 63 12.35 27.88 7.70
N GLY A 64 12.16 26.97 8.65
CA GLY A 64 11.59 27.26 9.96
C GLY A 64 10.09 27.60 9.92
N LYS A 65 9.38 27.22 8.85
CA LYS A 65 7.93 27.42 8.70
C LYS A 65 7.13 26.46 9.58
N VAL A 66 7.69 25.29 9.88
CA VAL A 66 7.13 24.29 10.80
C VAL A 66 8.19 23.92 11.85
N ALA A 67 7.75 23.41 13.00
CA ALA A 67 8.67 22.97 14.04
C ALA A 67 9.52 21.78 13.57
N GLU A 68 10.81 21.73 13.89
CA GLU A 68 11.68 20.61 13.50
C GLU A 68 11.20 19.26 14.07
N HIS A 69 10.73 19.27 15.32
CA HIS A 69 10.08 18.12 15.95
C HIS A 69 8.58 18.42 16.13
N PRO A 70 7.67 17.49 15.77
CA PRO A 70 7.92 16.11 15.28
C PRO A 70 8.16 15.99 13.76
N SER A 71 8.30 17.08 13.01
CA SER A 71 8.25 17.07 11.55
C SER A 71 9.34 16.26 10.85
N TRP A 72 10.55 16.18 11.40
CA TRP A 72 11.58 15.28 10.88
C TRP A 72 11.20 13.80 11.01
N GLU A 73 10.56 13.40 12.10
CA GLU A 73 10.09 12.02 12.31
C GLU A 73 8.98 11.70 11.32
N ASP A 74 8.05 12.62 11.14
CA ASP A 74 6.97 12.49 10.16
C ASP A 74 7.50 12.38 8.71
N ARG A 75 8.55 13.14 8.36
CA ARG A 75 9.23 13.00 7.06
C ARG A 75 9.81 11.59 6.89
N ILE A 76 10.46 11.03 7.91
CA ILE A 76 10.98 9.66 7.89
C ILE A 76 9.84 8.64 7.72
N VAL A 77 8.71 8.85 8.39
CA VAL A 77 7.52 7.99 8.21
C VAL A 77 7.03 8.05 6.77
N ILE A 78 6.94 9.24 6.16
CA ILE A 78 6.54 9.38 4.75
C ILE A 78 7.52 8.64 3.82
N GLU A 79 8.83 8.77 4.01
CA GLU A 79 9.84 8.06 3.21
C GLU A 79 9.64 6.54 3.28
N ASN A 80 9.43 5.99 4.47
CA ASN A 80 9.15 4.57 4.67
C ASN A 80 7.86 4.12 3.97
N LEU A 81 6.81 4.95 4.01
CA LEU A 81 5.55 4.71 3.31
C LEU A 81 5.75 4.71 1.79
N GLU A 82 6.55 5.62 1.25
CA GLU A 82 6.88 5.68 -0.18
C GLU A 82 7.64 4.44 -0.66
N GLU A 83 8.60 3.95 0.11
CA GLU A 83 9.28 2.69 -0.20
C GLU A 83 8.32 1.50 -0.16
N LYS A 84 7.43 1.45 0.83
CA LYS A 84 6.42 0.41 0.95
C LYS A 84 5.45 0.45 -0.23
N LEU A 85 5.02 1.63 -0.67
CA LEU A 85 4.19 1.81 -1.86
C LEU A 85 4.89 1.29 -3.12
N LYS A 86 6.18 1.58 -3.32
CA LYS A 86 6.97 1.03 -4.44
C LYS A 86 6.98 -0.50 -4.43
N ARG A 87 7.14 -1.13 -3.26
CA ARG A 87 7.08 -2.60 -3.12
C ARG A 87 5.70 -3.14 -3.45
N LEU A 88 4.64 -2.51 -2.95
CA LEU A 88 3.26 -2.90 -3.25
C LEU A 88 2.93 -2.79 -4.74
N ASP A 89 3.34 -1.71 -5.39
CA ASP A 89 3.13 -1.49 -6.83
C ASP A 89 3.83 -2.55 -7.67
N LYS A 90 5.04 -2.97 -7.28
CA LYS A 90 5.76 -4.05 -7.92
C LYS A 90 4.98 -5.38 -7.84
N GLU A 91 4.53 -5.77 -6.65
CA GLU A 91 3.81 -7.04 -6.48
C GLU A 91 2.43 -7.04 -7.12
N ILE A 92 1.72 -5.90 -7.10
CA ILE A 92 0.46 -5.72 -7.83
C ILE A 92 0.71 -5.92 -9.33
N GLY A 93 1.73 -5.26 -9.89
CA GLY A 93 2.10 -5.39 -11.30
C GLY A 93 2.47 -6.82 -11.68
N HIS A 94 3.17 -7.55 -10.81
CA HIS A 94 3.46 -8.98 -11.02
C HIS A 94 2.17 -9.81 -11.16
N ILE A 95 1.22 -9.68 -10.23
CA ILE A 95 -0.03 -10.45 -10.26
C ILE A 95 -0.89 -10.08 -11.47
N GLU A 96 -0.99 -8.78 -11.80
CA GLU A 96 -1.77 -8.31 -12.95
C GLU A 96 -1.17 -8.80 -14.27
N SER A 97 0.16 -8.90 -14.38
CA SER A 97 0.83 -9.43 -15.57
C SER A 97 0.58 -10.93 -15.78
N LEU A 98 0.42 -11.70 -14.70
CA LEU A 98 0.13 -13.14 -14.76
C LEU A 98 -1.35 -13.41 -15.08
N SER A 99 -2.24 -12.51 -14.66
CA SER A 99 -3.69 -12.64 -14.87
C SER A 99 -4.16 -12.15 -16.26
N GLY A 100 -3.27 -11.49 -17.01
CA GLY A 100 -3.52 -10.96 -18.37
C GLY A 100 -3.11 -11.87 -19.53
N THR A 101 -2.71 -13.11 -19.24
CA THR A 101 -2.41 -14.20 -20.21
C THR A 101 -3.46 -15.30 -20.11
#